data_AF-A0AAN6MAR1-F1
#
_entry.id   AF-A0AAN6MAR1-F1
#
_cell.length_a   1.000
_cell.length_b   1.000
_cell.length_c   1.000
_cell.angle_alpha   90.00
_cell.angle_beta   90.00
_cell.angle_gamma   90.00
#
_symmetry.space_group_name_H-M   'P 1'
#
loop_
_entity.id
_entity.type
_entity.pdbx_description
1 polymer ?
#
loop_
_entity_poly.entity_id
_entity_poly.type
_entity_poly.pdbx_seq_one_letter_code
_entity_poly.pdbx_strand_id
1 'polypeptide(L)'
;MSFSGLPQELKEAIWELALHAAVAEPEVCIVWPLHQTDFDQVPTPLVVDTTFPVLMHVCREWRDFVVSSSRRPSAPVRFRFSRQANAQVPYRHFRGDTDTLYVSSTNYEMVIWCLDAERDPGDTRHAFLPAVRHLAVEWAVWKRAELWLPELVFRACPDLQTVSAVFPSSRRAMWRFFQAPAKRCKLRRVEGADGLLAPKVDGEPGEVVSVQWQVDYGRDVAEDEAPFTWQNELDIHEMNMNEPGGEWFVGSAWDKEREKLCLEYEAAAFVQFKRSEDGGETWVEACENRLLMRGQDGEQRPPILNPEQLGRNPEEWRVNDEDDYQY
;
A
#
# COMPACT_ATOMS: atom_id res chain seq x y z
N MET A 1 -13.46 -27.71 32.33
CA MET A 1 -12.40 -28.40 31.57
C MET A 1 -11.29 -27.41 31.30
N SER A 2 -10.02 -27.79 31.44
CA SER A 2 -8.88 -26.92 31.10
C SER A 2 -8.43 -27.17 29.66
N PHE A 3 -7.93 -26.13 28.98
CA PHE A 3 -7.39 -26.24 27.62
C PHE A 3 -6.27 -27.28 27.51
N SER A 4 -5.45 -27.41 28.56
CA SER A 4 -4.36 -28.39 28.64
C SER A 4 -4.81 -29.84 28.52
N GLY A 5 -6.07 -30.14 28.90
CA GLY A 5 -6.65 -31.47 28.85
C GLY A 5 -7.33 -31.83 27.53
N LEU A 6 -7.33 -30.95 26.54
CA LEU A 6 -7.87 -31.24 25.21
C LEU A 6 -6.93 -32.18 24.43
N PRO A 7 -7.46 -33.08 23.57
CA PRO A 7 -6.69 -33.79 22.56
C PRO A 7 -5.88 -32.83 21.68
N GLN A 8 -4.73 -33.29 21.21
CA GLN A 8 -3.79 -32.46 20.44
C GLN A 8 -4.43 -31.90 19.18
N GLU A 9 -5.26 -32.69 18.50
CA GLU A 9 -5.95 -32.31 17.27
C GLU A 9 -6.93 -31.15 17.52
N LEU A 10 -7.63 -31.15 18.66
CA LEU A 10 -8.52 -30.04 19.03
C LEU A 10 -7.72 -28.79 19.40
N LYS A 11 -6.58 -28.93 20.08
CA LYS A 11 -5.70 -27.80 20.37
C LYS A 11 -5.19 -27.15 19.09
N GLU A 12 -4.68 -27.96 18.15
CA GLU A 12 -4.17 -27.48 16.87
C GLU A 12 -5.25 -26.78 16.03
N ALA A 13 -6.46 -27.34 15.98
CA ALA A 13 -7.59 -26.70 15.31
C ALA A 13 -7.95 -25.34 15.92
N ILE A 14 -7.94 -25.24 17.26
CA ILE A 14 -8.19 -23.97 17.97
C ILE A 14 -7.07 -22.97 17.67
N TRP A 15 -5.81 -23.41 17.68
CA TRP A 15 -4.66 -22.55 17.39
C TRP A 15 -4.64 -22.07 15.95
N GLU A 16 -4.97 -22.93 14.98
CA GLU A 16 -5.07 -22.56 13.57
C GLU A 16 -6.13 -21.47 13.38
N LEU A 17 -7.32 -21.66 13.94
CA LEU A 17 -8.39 -20.67 13.89
C LEU A 17 -7.99 -19.35 14.56
N ALA A 18 -7.35 -19.41 15.72
CA ALA A 18 -6.84 -18.22 16.41
C ALA A 18 -5.72 -17.53 15.63
N LEU A 19 -4.88 -18.28 14.92
CA LEU A 19 -3.79 -17.75 14.12
C LEU A 19 -4.32 -17.00 12.90
N HIS A 20 -5.31 -17.57 12.20
CA HIS A 20 -5.99 -16.91 11.10
C HIS A 20 -6.63 -15.57 11.53
N ALA A 21 -7.31 -15.56 12.69
CA ALA A 21 -7.88 -14.33 13.24
C ALA A 21 -6.80 -13.31 13.61
N ALA A 22 -5.68 -13.76 14.20
CA ALA A 22 -4.59 -12.88 14.61
C ALA A 22 -3.84 -12.20 13.44
N VAL A 23 -3.90 -12.78 12.23
CA VAL A 23 -3.25 -12.24 11.03
C VAL A 23 -4.23 -11.57 10.07
N ALA A 24 -5.47 -11.33 10.49
CA ALA A 24 -6.50 -10.67 9.70
C ALA A 24 -6.35 -9.14 9.67
N GLU A 25 -5.37 -8.59 10.39
CA GLU A 25 -5.12 -7.14 10.42
C GLU A 25 -4.73 -6.63 9.01
N PRO A 26 -5.36 -5.55 8.52
CA PRO A 26 -4.96 -4.85 7.29
C PRO A 26 -3.52 -4.38 7.34
N GLU A 27 -2.74 -4.65 6.30
CA GLU A 27 -1.36 -4.20 6.17
C GLU A 27 -1.15 -3.39 4.88
N VAL A 28 0.00 -2.71 4.78
CA VAL A 28 0.37 -1.93 3.60
C VAL A 28 1.36 -2.75 2.76
N CYS A 29 0.99 -3.04 1.52
CA CYS A 29 1.84 -3.71 0.55
C CYS A 29 2.68 -2.69 -0.21
N ILE A 30 3.91 -2.50 0.27
CA ILE A 30 4.96 -1.78 -0.46
C ILE A 30 5.56 -2.77 -1.46
N VAL A 31 5.35 -2.53 -2.75
CA VAL A 31 5.75 -3.48 -3.81
C VAL A 31 7.28 -3.61 -3.88
N TRP A 32 7.75 -4.86 -3.96
CA TRP A 32 9.14 -5.21 -4.26
C TRP A 32 9.30 -5.44 -5.77
N PRO A 33 10.53 -5.42 -6.32
CA PRO A 33 11.59 -4.52 -5.88
C PRO A 33 11.14 -3.07 -6.05
N LEU A 34 11.71 -2.18 -5.24
CA LEU A 34 11.37 -0.77 -5.37
C LEU A 34 11.83 -0.17 -6.70
N HIS A 35 12.67 -0.81 -7.50
CA HIS A 35 13.35 -0.18 -8.65
C HIS A 35 13.58 -1.13 -9.83
N GLN A 36 12.51 -1.71 -10.38
CA GLN A 36 12.65 -2.52 -11.60
C GLN A 36 12.79 -1.63 -12.84
N THR A 37 13.88 -1.79 -13.58
CA THR A 37 14.01 -1.28 -14.97
C THR A 37 13.33 -2.17 -15.99
N ASP A 38 13.15 -3.45 -15.63
CA ASP A 38 12.55 -4.45 -16.49
C ASP A 38 11.17 -4.76 -15.93
N PHE A 39 10.16 -4.15 -16.55
CA PHE A 39 8.75 -4.24 -16.13
C PHE A 39 8.09 -5.56 -16.54
N ASP A 40 8.85 -6.43 -17.22
CA ASP A 40 8.36 -7.70 -17.74
C ASP A 40 7.95 -8.68 -16.63
N GLN A 41 8.33 -8.46 -15.36
CA GLN A 41 7.94 -9.33 -14.24
C GLN A 41 7.60 -8.55 -12.97
N VAL A 42 6.30 -8.39 -12.72
CA VAL A 42 5.78 -8.11 -11.37
C VAL A 42 6.21 -9.27 -10.47
N PRO A 43 6.97 -9.06 -9.39
CA PRO A 43 7.39 -10.15 -8.55
C PRO A 43 6.20 -10.67 -7.76
N THR A 44 5.79 -11.86 -8.14
CA THR A 44 4.82 -12.65 -7.41
C THR A 44 5.54 -13.67 -6.53
N PRO A 45 5.08 -13.93 -5.30
CA PRO A 45 3.90 -13.33 -4.68
C PRO A 45 4.19 -11.95 -4.06
N LEU A 46 3.17 -11.08 -4.05
CA LEU A 46 3.17 -9.88 -3.22
C LEU A 46 3.05 -10.26 -1.75
N VAL A 47 3.79 -9.57 -0.88
CA VAL A 47 3.91 -9.88 0.54
C VAL A 47 3.78 -8.63 1.39
N VAL A 48 3.22 -8.80 2.59
CA VAL A 48 3.11 -7.75 3.61
C VAL A 48 3.80 -8.19 4.90
N ASP A 49 4.48 -7.27 5.57
CA ASP A 49 4.98 -7.50 6.93
C ASP A 49 3.82 -7.44 7.92
N THR A 50 3.81 -8.35 8.89
CA THR A 50 2.75 -8.43 9.91
C THR A 50 3.34 -8.23 11.30
N THR A 51 2.49 -8.07 12.31
CA THR A 51 2.92 -8.26 13.70
C THR A 51 3.22 -9.72 13.98
N PHE A 52 4.06 -9.97 14.98
CA PHE A 52 4.10 -11.29 15.61
C PHE A 52 2.70 -11.66 16.10
N PRO A 53 2.15 -12.80 15.68
CA PRO A 53 0.85 -13.23 16.16
C PRO A 53 0.87 -13.31 17.69
N VAL A 54 -0.19 -12.82 18.34
CA VAL A 54 -0.35 -12.88 19.81
C VAL A 54 -0.04 -14.28 20.35
N LEU A 55 -0.35 -15.33 19.59
CA LEU A 55 -0.09 -16.71 19.95
C LEU A 55 1.38 -16.99 20.31
N MET A 56 2.34 -16.31 19.67
CA MET A 56 3.78 -16.47 19.93
C MET A 56 4.21 -15.94 21.31
N HIS A 57 3.36 -15.13 21.95
CA HIS A 57 3.60 -14.50 23.23
C HIS A 57 2.91 -15.22 24.40
N VAL A 58 2.02 -16.18 24.13
CA VAL A 58 1.21 -16.86 25.16
C VAL A 58 2.00 -17.92 25.91
N CYS A 59 2.46 -18.97 25.22
CA CYS A 59 3.22 -20.05 25.82
C CYS A 59 4.14 -20.73 24.79
N ARG A 60 5.01 -21.63 25.28
CA ARG A 60 5.99 -22.32 24.44
C ARG A 60 5.33 -23.23 23.40
N GLU A 61 4.33 -24.01 23.80
CA GLU A 61 3.62 -24.95 22.91
C GLU A 61 2.99 -24.21 21.71
N TRP A 62 2.40 -23.04 21.94
CA TRP A 62 1.79 -22.23 20.87
C TRP A 62 2.85 -21.64 19.95
N ARG A 63 3.98 -21.18 20.49
CA ARG A 63 5.10 -20.69 19.67
C ARG A 63 5.65 -21.80 18.77
N ASP A 64 5.83 -23.00 19.32
CA ASP A 64 6.32 -24.15 18.57
C ASP A 64 5.31 -24.55 17.48
N PHE A 65 3.99 -24.46 17.75
CA PHE A 65 2.94 -24.63 16.75
C PHE A 65 3.03 -23.57 15.63
N VAL A 66 3.12 -22.27 15.96
CA VAL A 66 3.20 -21.20 14.95
C VAL A 66 4.44 -21.40 14.05
N VAL A 67 5.61 -21.66 14.63
CA VAL A 67 6.86 -21.86 13.88
C VAL A 67 6.84 -23.14 13.03
N SER A 68 6.18 -24.20 13.49
CA SER A 68 6.05 -25.44 12.70
C SER A 68 5.03 -25.29 11.57
N SER A 69 3.89 -24.65 11.84
CA SER A 69 2.83 -24.37 10.87
C SER A 69 3.30 -23.43 9.75
N SER A 70 4.19 -22.48 10.05
CA SER A 70 4.71 -21.50 9.10
C SER A 70 5.50 -22.09 7.93
N ARG A 71 5.85 -23.38 8.00
CA ARG A 71 6.55 -24.11 6.93
C ARG A 71 5.61 -24.64 5.86
N ARG A 72 4.30 -24.61 6.10
CA ARG A 72 3.29 -25.08 5.15
C ARG A 72 3.08 -24.03 4.05
N PRO A 73 2.87 -24.42 2.79
CA PRO A 73 2.55 -23.47 1.72
C PRO A 73 1.29 -22.64 2.01
N SER A 74 0.30 -23.23 2.66
CA SER A 74 -0.96 -22.56 3.04
C SER A 74 -0.90 -21.84 4.39
N ALA A 75 0.31 -21.66 4.97
CA ALA A 75 0.43 -21.07 6.29
C ALA A 75 -0.11 -19.62 6.31
N PRO A 76 -0.92 -19.25 7.31
CA PRO A 76 -1.44 -17.89 7.45
C PRO A 76 -0.34 -16.85 7.71
N VAL A 77 0.78 -17.27 8.29
CA VAL A 77 1.97 -16.46 8.52
C VAL A 77 3.22 -17.27 8.22
N ARG A 78 4.22 -16.60 7.65
CA ARG A 78 5.55 -17.13 7.38
C ARG A 78 6.59 -16.23 8.02
N PHE A 79 7.83 -16.71 8.11
CA PHE A 79 8.93 -15.96 8.72
C PHE A 79 10.08 -15.85 7.74
N ARG A 80 10.65 -14.66 7.66
CA ARG A 80 11.87 -14.39 6.90
C ARG A 80 12.87 -13.67 7.79
N PHE A 81 14.15 -13.80 7.48
CA PHE A 81 15.16 -13.06 8.22
C PHE A 81 15.17 -11.60 7.77
N SER A 82 15.01 -10.66 8.70
CA SER A 82 15.28 -9.24 8.43
C SER A 82 16.65 -8.87 8.97
N ARG A 83 17.50 -8.32 8.10
CA ARG A 83 18.81 -7.79 8.50
C ARG A 83 18.66 -6.62 9.46
N GLN A 84 17.72 -5.72 9.19
CA GLN A 84 17.49 -4.53 10.01
C GLN A 84 17.02 -4.88 11.44
N ALA A 85 16.19 -5.92 11.59
CA ALA A 85 15.77 -6.41 12.90
C ALA A 85 16.77 -7.41 13.52
N ASN A 86 17.73 -7.90 12.75
CA ASN A 86 18.63 -9.00 13.08
C ASN A 86 17.87 -10.22 13.65
N ALA A 87 16.69 -10.50 13.09
CA ALA A 87 15.77 -11.50 13.60
C ALA A 87 14.79 -11.97 12.51
N GLN A 88 14.13 -13.09 12.76
CA GLN A 88 13.00 -13.55 11.95
C GLN A 88 11.81 -12.60 12.14
N VAL A 89 11.27 -12.06 11.04
CA VAL A 89 10.08 -11.21 11.02
C VAL A 89 8.92 -11.93 10.33
N PRO A 90 7.70 -11.80 10.86
CA PRO A 90 6.54 -12.44 10.28
C PRO A 90 6.02 -11.68 9.07
N TYR A 91 5.67 -12.40 8.02
CA TYR A 91 5.04 -11.88 6.82
C TYR A 91 3.91 -12.81 6.37
N ARG A 92 3.05 -12.31 5.50
CA ARG A 92 2.07 -13.12 4.78
C ARG A 92 1.92 -12.63 3.35
N HIS A 93 1.25 -13.41 2.52
CA HIS A 93 0.86 -12.95 1.19
C HIS A 93 -0.13 -11.80 1.30
N PHE A 94 -0.02 -10.87 0.35
CA PHE A 94 -0.94 -9.76 0.16
C PHE A 94 -2.37 -10.28 -0.07
N ARG A 95 -3.33 -9.63 0.56
CA ARG A 95 -4.75 -9.90 0.44
C ARG A 95 -5.44 -8.65 -0.06
N GLY A 96 -5.75 -8.59 -1.35
CA GLY A 96 -6.30 -7.37 -1.96
C GLY A 96 -7.60 -6.87 -1.32
N ASP A 97 -8.38 -7.79 -0.71
CA ASP A 97 -9.66 -7.50 -0.07
C ASP A 97 -9.54 -6.70 1.24
N THR A 98 -8.36 -6.71 1.86
CA THR A 98 -8.14 -6.16 3.20
C THR A 98 -6.90 -5.29 3.29
N ASP A 99 -5.85 -5.59 2.52
CA ASP A 99 -4.60 -4.84 2.50
C ASP A 99 -4.65 -3.65 1.56
N THR A 100 -3.80 -2.66 1.82
CA THR A 100 -3.63 -1.49 0.96
C THR A 100 -2.43 -1.67 0.03
N LEU A 101 -2.66 -1.61 -1.29
CA LEU A 101 -1.58 -1.57 -2.27
C LEU A 101 -0.96 -0.17 -2.30
N TYR A 102 0.35 -0.06 -2.07
CA TYR A 102 1.06 1.22 -2.11
C TYR A 102 1.78 1.43 -3.44
N VAL A 103 1.42 2.50 -4.14
CA VAL A 103 2.00 2.95 -5.40
C VAL A 103 2.86 4.19 -5.16
N SER A 104 4.15 4.07 -5.45
CA SER A 104 5.17 5.10 -5.30
C SER A 104 5.73 5.53 -6.65
N SER A 105 6.61 6.52 -6.63
CA SER A 105 7.35 6.93 -7.85
C SER A 105 8.26 5.83 -8.41
N THR A 106 8.42 4.77 -7.65
CA THR A 106 9.41 3.73 -7.89
C THR A 106 8.76 2.47 -8.48
N ASN A 107 7.43 2.33 -8.34
CA ASN A 107 6.67 1.19 -8.84
C ASN A 107 5.42 1.58 -9.68
N TYR A 108 5.09 2.87 -9.85
CA TYR A 108 3.92 3.24 -10.66
C TYR A 108 4.03 2.81 -12.13
N GLU A 109 5.25 2.78 -12.70
CA GLU A 109 5.46 2.28 -14.06
C GLU A 109 5.08 0.79 -14.16
N MET A 110 5.39 -0.01 -13.14
CA MET A 110 4.91 -1.40 -13.07
C MET A 110 3.38 -1.46 -13.07
N VAL A 111 2.69 -0.58 -12.33
CA VAL A 111 1.23 -0.50 -12.34
C VAL A 111 0.70 -0.19 -13.75
N ILE A 112 1.30 0.77 -14.44
CA ILE A 112 0.95 1.11 -15.84
C ILE A 112 1.10 -0.13 -16.74
N TRP A 113 2.22 -0.83 -16.65
CA TRP A 113 2.46 -2.05 -17.42
C TRP A 113 1.42 -3.14 -17.16
N CYS A 114 0.93 -3.26 -15.92
CA CYS A 114 -0.14 -4.20 -15.61
C CYS A 114 -1.46 -3.90 -16.38
N LEU A 115 -1.73 -2.62 -16.67
CA LEU A 115 -2.93 -2.20 -17.40
C LEU A 115 -2.85 -2.57 -18.89
N ASP A 116 -1.64 -2.55 -19.45
CA ASP A 116 -1.40 -2.94 -20.84
C ASP A 116 -1.42 -4.47 -21.05
N ALA A 117 -0.96 -5.23 -20.06
CA ALA A 117 -0.81 -6.68 -20.11
C ALA A 117 -2.13 -7.45 -20.11
N GLU A 118 -3.25 -6.85 -19.69
CA GLU A 118 -4.60 -7.42 -19.81
C GLU A 118 -5.03 -7.71 -21.26
N ARG A 119 -4.21 -7.34 -22.26
CA ARG A 119 -4.38 -7.80 -23.64
C ARG A 119 -4.14 -9.30 -23.83
N ASP A 120 -3.45 -9.97 -22.90
CA ASP A 120 -3.27 -11.42 -22.93
C ASP A 120 -4.11 -12.11 -21.83
N PRO A 121 -5.25 -12.75 -22.18
CA PRO A 121 -6.11 -13.43 -21.21
C PRO A 121 -5.43 -14.63 -20.51
N GLY A 122 -4.24 -15.06 -20.96
CA GLY A 122 -3.43 -16.07 -20.28
C GLY A 122 -2.49 -15.51 -19.20
N ASP A 123 -2.37 -14.19 -19.09
CA ASP A 123 -1.40 -13.57 -18.19
C ASP A 123 -1.90 -13.53 -16.74
N THR A 124 -1.33 -14.39 -15.91
CA THR A 124 -1.67 -14.49 -14.48
C THR A 124 -0.85 -13.53 -13.60
N ARG A 125 0.11 -12.79 -14.17
CA ARG A 125 1.00 -11.88 -13.42
C ARG A 125 0.22 -10.76 -12.71
N HIS A 126 -0.98 -10.44 -13.21
CA HIS A 126 -1.81 -9.32 -12.74
C HIS A 126 -3.08 -9.76 -12.00
N ALA A 127 -3.21 -11.07 -11.72
CA ALA A 127 -4.42 -11.64 -11.10
C ALA A 127 -4.76 -11.07 -9.72
N PHE A 128 -3.86 -10.30 -9.10
CA PHE A 128 -4.11 -9.66 -7.81
C PHE A 128 -4.88 -8.34 -7.92
N LEU A 129 -4.82 -7.62 -9.06
CA LEU A 129 -5.42 -6.29 -9.21
C LEU A 129 -6.95 -6.31 -9.02
N PRO A 130 -7.71 -7.26 -9.60
CA PRO A 130 -9.16 -7.31 -9.40
C PRO A 130 -9.56 -7.52 -7.94
N ALA A 131 -8.67 -8.05 -7.10
CA ALA A 131 -8.92 -8.25 -5.68
C ALA A 131 -8.63 -7.00 -4.84
N VAL A 132 -7.91 -5.99 -5.36
CA VAL A 132 -7.55 -4.77 -4.62
C VAL A 132 -8.80 -3.96 -4.27
N ARG A 133 -8.94 -3.61 -2.99
CA ARG A 133 -10.01 -2.74 -2.45
C ARG A 133 -9.48 -1.42 -1.92
N HIS A 134 -8.21 -1.37 -1.55
CA HIS A 134 -7.59 -0.19 -0.96
C HIS A 134 -6.30 0.16 -1.70
N LEU A 135 -6.23 1.37 -2.22
CA LEU A 135 -5.07 1.89 -2.93
C LEU A 135 -4.51 3.08 -2.16
N ALA A 136 -3.19 3.11 -2.00
CA ALA A 136 -2.49 4.25 -1.45
C ALA A 136 -1.45 4.70 -2.46
N VAL A 137 -1.41 5.99 -2.76
CA VAL A 137 -0.53 6.52 -3.80
C VAL A 137 0.24 7.69 -3.23
N GLU A 138 1.54 7.67 -3.47
CA GLU A 138 2.45 8.73 -3.08
C GLU A 138 2.03 10.07 -3.69
N TRP A 139 1.93 11.11 -2.85
CA TRP A 139 1.49 12.44 -3.26
C TRP A 139 2.33 13.01 -4.44
N ALA A 140 3.63 12.73 -4.46
CA ALA A 140 4.51 13.20 -5.52
C ALA A 140 4.20 12.60 -6.90
N VAL A 141 3.56 11.42 -6.94
CA VAL A 141 3.15 10.71 -8.16
C VAL A 141 1.79 11.19 -8.65
N TRP A 142 1.03 11.89 -7.82
CA TRP A 142 -0.36 12.24 -8.09
C TRP A 142 -0.55 13.08 -9.38
N LYS A 143 0.40 13.97 -9.70
CA LYS A 143 0.43 14.72 -10.98
C LYS A 143 0.51 13.81 -12.21
N ARG A 144 1.13 12.63 -12.08
CA ARG A 144 1.21 11.63 -13.16
C ARG A 144 0.06 10.62 -13.09
N ALA A 145 -0.70 10.60 -11.99
CA ALA A 145 -1.79 9.65 -11.77
C ALA A 145 -2.95 9.85 -12.76
N GLU A 146 -3.14 11.06 -13.30
CA GLU A 146 -4.14 11.36 -14.33
C GLU A 146 -4.07 10.39 -15.52
N LEU A 147 -2.86 9.93 -15.87
CA LEU A 147 -2.62 9.09 -17.04
C LEU A 147 -2.97 7.61 -16.84
N TRP A 148 -3.06 7.13 -15.59
CA TRP A 148 -3.13 5.69 -15.32
C TRP A 148 -4.10 5.30 -14.21
N LEU A 149 -4.39 6.20 -13.28
CA LEU A 149 -5.25 5.90 -12.14
C LEU A 149 -6.71 5.69 -12.56
N PRO A 150 -7.30 6.45 -13.51
CA PRO A 150 -8.64 6.14 -14.02
C PRO A 150 -8.70 4.73 -14.63
N GLU A 151 -7.76 4.38 -15.52
CA GLU A 151 -7.66 3.04 -16.10
C GLU A 151 -7.51 1.96 -15.01
N LEU A 152 -6.67 2.21 -14.00
CA LEU A 152 -6.53 1.29 -12.87
C LEU A 152 -7.85 1.11 -12.11
N VAL A 153 -8.55 2.19 -11.77
CA VAL A 153 -9.80 2.18 -11.01
C VAL A 153 -10.89 1.46 -11.78
N PHE A 154 -11.11 1.85 -13.03
CA PHE A 154 -12.24 1.37 -13.79
C PHE A 154 -11.99 -0.03 -14.35
N ARG A 155 -10.79 -0.30 -14.85
CA ARG A 155 -10.50 -1.52 -15.61
C ARG A 155 -9.92 -2.63 -14.75
N ALA A 156 -8.85 -2.34 -14.01
CA ALA A 156 -8.07 -3.38 -13.33
C ALA A 156 -8.50 -3.63 -11.87
N CYS A 157 -9.04 -2.60 -11.20
CA CYS A 157 -9.50 -2.65 -9.80
C CYS A 157 -10.98 -2.24 -9.68
N PRO A 158 -11.91 -2.92 -10.36
CA PRO A 158 -13.30 -2.48 -10.47
C PRO A 158 -14.04 -2.37 -9.13
N ASP A 159 -13.55 -3.08 -8.11
CA ASP A 159 -14.10 -3.07 -6.76
C ASP A 159 -13.31 -2.21 -5.77
N LEU A 160 -12.50 -1.28 -6.26
CA LEU A 160 -11.78 -0.35 -5.41
C LEU A 160 -12.76 0.43 -4.52
N GLN A 161 -12.45 0.55 -3.24
CA GLN A 161 -13.26 1.22 -2.23
C GLN A 161 -12.59 2.48 -1.72
N THR A 162 -11.27 2.45 -1.51
CA THR A 162 -10.54 3.58 -0.93
C THR A 162 -9.30 3.95 -1.74
N VAL A 163 -9.06 5.26 -1.83
CA VAL A 163 -7.89 5.86 -2.47
C VAL A 163 -7.25 6.86 -1.51
N SER A 164 -6.05 6.54 -1.05
CA SER A 164 -5.30 7.36 -0.10
C SER A 164 -4.17 8.13 -0.77
N ALA A 165 -4.15 9.45 -0.64
CA ALA A 165 -2.99 10.28 -0.96
C ALA A 165 -1.98 10.20 0.20
N VAL A 166 -0.78 9.69 -0.06
CA VAL A 166 0.23 9.48 0.97
C VAL A 166 1.26 10.61 0.99
N PHE A 167 1.30 11.32 2.10
CA PHE A 167 2.24 12.41 2.37
C PHE A 167 3.43 11.91 3.20
N PRO A 168 4.62 12.54 3.07
CA PRO A 168 5.76 12.20 3.91
C PRO A 168 5.54 12.54 5.39
N SER A 169 4.67 13.52 5.69
CA SER A 169 4.28 13.93 7.04
C SER A 169 2.88 14.55 7.06
N SER A 170 2.16 14.40 8.17
CA SER A 170 0.91 15.14 8.44
C SER A 170 1.10 16.64 8.65
N ARG A 171 2.33 17.11 8.88
CA ARG A 171 2.61 18.51 9.20
C ARG A 171 2.83 19.39 7.99
N ARG A 172 3.24 18.78 6.88
CA ARG A 172 3.66 19.50 5.68
C ARG A 172 3.25 18.74 4.44
N ALA A 173 2.41 19.38 3.67
CA ALA A 173 2.09 18.98 2.33
C ALA A 173 3.26 19.39 1.42
N MET A 174 4.22 18.50 1.22
CA MET A 174 5.35 18.75 0.32
C MET A 174 5.25 17.87 -0.91
N TRP A 175 5.38 18.48 -2.08
CA TRP A 175 5.54 17.76 -3.35
C TRP A 175 6.96 17.17 -3.45
N ARG A 176 7.25 16.19 -2.61
CA ARG A 176 8.56 15.56 -2.53
C ARG A 176 8.42 14.06 -2.50
N PHE A 177 9.30 13.43 -3.26
CA PHE A 177 9.41 11.99 -3.22
C PHE A 177 10.04 11.56 -1.90
N PHE A 178 9.65 10.39 -1.41
CA PHE A 178 10.20 9.84 -0.18
C PHE A 178 10.37 8.34 -0.26
N GLN A 179 11.35 7.82 0.48
CA GLN A 179 11.49 6.38 0.62
C GLN A 179 10.43 5.86 1.61
N ALA A 180 9.67 4.86 1.17
CA ALA A 180 8.72 4.18 2.03
C ALA A 180 9.42 3.55 3.26
N PRO A 181 8.71 3.30 4.36
CA PRO A 181 9.33 2.85 5.58
C PRO A 181 9.91 1.43 5.48
N ALA A 182 11.08 1.24 6.06
CA ALA A 182 11.76 -0.04 5.99
C ALA A 182 11.26 -1.09 6.98
N LYS A 183 10.67 -0.68 8.10
CA LYS A 183 10.04 -1.52 9.12
C LYS A 183 8.53 -1.58 8.93
N ARG A 184 7.86 -2.51 9.63
CA ARG A 184 6.41 -2.65 9.55
C ARG A 184 5.80 -1.29 9.81
N CYS A 185 4.91 -0.88 8.93
CA CYS A 185 4.31 0.44 8.97
C CYS A 185 2.79 0.31 8.79
N LYS A 186 2.11 1.38 9.16
CA LYS A 186 0.69 1.58 8.91
C LYS A 186 0.51 2.90 8.19
N LEU A 187 -0.60 3.02 7.49
CA LEU A 187 -1.11 4.32 7.07
C LEU A 187 -1.95 4.88 8.21
N ARG A 188 -1.60 6.07 8.66
CA ARG A 188 -2.42 6.84 9.59
C ARG A 188 -3.10 7.93 8.81
N ARG A 189 -4.42 8.00 8.91
CA ARG A 189 -5.20 9.11 8.37
C ARG A 189 -4.69 10.43 8.94
N VAL A 190 -4.44 11.39 8.07
CA VAL A 190 -4.06 12.75 8.46
C VAL A 190 -5.35 13.46 8.88
N GLU A 191 -5.58 13.53 10.18
CA GLU A 191 -6.66 14.33 10.74
C GLU A 191 -6.27 15.81 10.63
N GLY A 192 -7.06 16.57 9.87
CA GLY A 192 -6.82 17.99 9.68
C GLY A 192 -7.08 18.77 10.97
N ALA A 193 -6.08 18.88 11.85
CA ALA A 193 -6.16 19.81 12.99
C ALA A 193 -6.25 21.28 12.52
N ASP A 194 -5.76 21.56 11.30
CA ASP A 194 -5.73 22.91 10.70
C ASP A 194 -6.36 22.99 9.28
N GLY A 195 -7.05 21.94 8.81
CA GLY A 195 -7.74 21.94 7.50
C GLY A 195 -6.85 21.89 6.24
N LEU A 196 -5.52 21.80 6.40
CA LEU A 196 -4.52 21.93 5.32
C LEU A 196 -4.22 20.65 4.51
N LEU A 197 -4.79 19.50 4.90
CA LEU A 197 -4.51 18.21 4.27
C LEU A 197 -5.73 17.29 4.22
N ALA A 198 -6.89 17.76 4.67
CA ALA A 198 -8.12 17.01 4.50
C ALA A 198 -8.57 17.13 3.03
N PRO A 199 -9.03 16.04 2.41
CA PRO A 199 -9.71 16.16 1.13
C PRO A 199 -10.95 17.02 1.36
N LYS A 200 -11.05 18.15 0.66
CA LYS A 200 -12.33 18.82 0.48
C LYS A 200 -13.07 18.02 -0.57
N VAL A 201 -13.95 17.17 -0.07
CA VAL A 201 -14.96 16.51 -0.88
C VAL A 201 -16.11 17.49 -1.00
N ASP A 202 -16.27 18.10 -2.18
CA ASP A 202 -17.47 18.87 -2.46
C ASP A 202 -18.62 17.90 -2.76
N GLY A 203 -19.77 18.10 -2.11
CA GLY A 203 -20.99 17.30 -2.26
C GLY A 203 -21.51 16.73 -0.93
N GLU A 204 -22.72 16.13 -0.94
CA GLU A 204 -23.28 15.47 0.25
C GLU A 204 -22.54 14.14 0.55
N PRO A 205 -22.55 13.62 1.78
CA PRO A 205 -21.99 12.30 2.09
C PRO A 205 -22.57 11.21 1.15
N GLY A 206 -21.71 10.59 0.33
CA GLY A 206 -22.12 9.65 -0.73
C GLY A 206 -22.28 10.28 -2.12
N GLU A 207 -22.00 11.58 -2.26
CA GLU A 207 -21.92 12.33 -3.50
C GLU A 207 -20.57 13.06 -3.56
N VAL A 208 -19.52 12.35 -3.98
CA VAL A 208 -18.23 13.00 -4.24
C VAL A 208 -18.32 13.71 -5.59
N VAL A 209 -18.51 15.04 -5.58
CA VAL A 209 -18.59 15.89 -6.79
C VAL A 209 -17.25 16.50 -7.13
N SER A 210 -16.35 16.68 -6.17
CA SER A 210 -14.95 16.99 -6.43
C SER A 210 -14.09 16.61 -5.24
N VAL A 211 -12.86 16.12 -5.47
CA VAL A 211 -11.84 15.96 -4.42
C VAL A 211 -10.77 17.01 -4.65
N GLN A 212 -10.78 18.04 -3.82
CA GLN A 212 -9.72 19.04 -3.78
C GLN A 212 -8.82 18.81 -2.57
N TRP A 213 -7.55 18.61 -2.83
CA TRP A 213 -6.54 18.63 -1.78
C TRP A 213 -6.13 20.09 -1.58
N GLN A 214 -6.66 20.73 -0.54
CA GLN A 214 -6.20 22.07 -0.17
C GLN A 214 -4.87 21.99 0.54
N VAL A 215 -3.81 21.91 -0.25
CA VAL A 215 -2.43 21.96 0.24
C VAL A 215 -2.06 23.42 0.47
N ASP A 216 -1.85 23.82 1.74
CA ASP A 216 -1.14 25.08 2.03
C ASP A 216 0.34 24.83 1.84
N TYR A 217 0.83 25.33 0.72
CA TYR A 217 2.21 25.18 0.31
C TYR A 217 3.19 26.01 1.15
N GLY A 218 2.73 26.84 2.09
CA GLY A 218 3.59 27.80 2.77
C GLY A 218 4.13 28.87 1.79
N ARG A 219 4.70 29.95 2.33
CA ARG A 219 5.14 31.12 1.54
C ARG A 219 6.28 30.87 0.54
N ASP A 220 6.84 29.67 0.46
CA ASP A 220 8.05 29.36 -0.32
C ASP A 220 7.81 28.47 -1.55
N VAL A 221 6.56 28.19 -1.92
CA VAL A 221 6.26 27.48 -3.17
C VAL A 221 5.80 28.50 -4.20
N ALA A 222 6.44 28.43 -5.38
CA ALA A 222 6.14 29.31 -6.50
C ALA A 222 4.65 29.29 -6.83
N GLU A 223 4.10 30.45 -7.19
CA GLU A 223 2.68 30.71 -7.50
C GLU A 223 2.08 29.83 -8.62
N ASP A 224 2.87 28.94 -9.24
CA ASP A 224 2.48 28.07 -10.36
C ASP A 224 1.93 26.69 -9.94
N GLU A 225 1.89 26.35 -8.65
CA GLU A 225 1.28 25.09 -8.19
C GLU A 225 -0.21 25.29 -7.87
N ALA A 226 -1.03 25.37 -8.92
CA ALA A 226 -2.49 25.38 -8.81
C ALA A 226 -3.00 24.18 -7.98
N PRO A 227 -4.08 24.33 -7.20
CA PRO A 227 -4.69 23.20 -6.49
C PRO A 227 -5.04 22.10 -7.48
N PHE A 228 -4.49 20.91 -7.28
CA PHE A 228 -4.72 19.76 -8.13
C PHE A 228 -6.15 19.23 -7.90
N THR A 229 -7.00 19.33 -8.93
CA THR A 229 -8.41 18.89 -8.89
C THR A 229 -8.59 17.61 -9.70
N TRP A 230 -8.46 16.47 -9.04
CA TRP A 230 -8.44 15.14 -9.69
C TRP A 230 -9.77 14.73 -10.32
N GLN A 231 -10.89 15.22 -9.79
CA GLN A 231 -12.21 14.83 -10.25
C GLN A 231 -12.46 15.21 -11.72
N ASN A 232 -11.97 16.37 -12.17
CA ASN A 232 -12.15 16.78 -13.57
C ASN A 232 -11.58 15.75 -14.55
N GLU A 233 -10.45 15.12 -14.22
CA GLU A 233 -9.83 14.11 -15.08
C GLU A 233 -10.59 12.78 -15.06
N LEU A 234 -11.14 12.39 -13.91
CA LEU A 234 -12.04 11.23 -13.84
C LEU A 234 -13.34 11.47 -14.61
N ASP A 235 -13.94 12.65 -14.49
CA ASP A 235 -15.16 13.01 -15.19
C ASP A 235 -14.90 13.10 -16.71
N ILE A 236 -13.74 13.64 -17.14
CA ILE A 236 -13.32 13.61 -18.55
C ILE A 236 -13.13 12.17 -19.03
N HIS A 237 -12.50 11.32 -18.21
CA HIS A 237 -12.28 9.93 -18.57
C HIS A 237 -13.60 9.15 -18.64
N GLU A 238 -14.54 9.43 -17.74
CA GLU A 238 -15.91 8.93 -17.78
C GLU A 238 -16.61 9.35 -19.08
N MET A 239 -16.55 10.64 -19.45
CA MET A 239 -17.14 11.14 -20.70
C MET A 239 -16.56 10.44 -21.93
N ASN A 240 -15.25 10.16 -21.95
CA ASN A 240 -14.59 9.45 -23.04
C ASN A 240 -14.95 7.95 -23.08
N MET A 241 -15.27 7.33 -21.94
CA MET A 241 -15.58 5.90 -21.84
C MET A 241 -17.07 5.59 -22.01
N ASN A 242 -17.94 6.58 -21.80
CA ASN A 242 -19.38 6.51 -22.06
C ASN A 242 -19.73 6.70 -23.56
N GLU A 243 -18.76 6.64 -24.47
CA GLU A 243 -19.05 6.66 -25.92
C GLU A 243 -19.93 5.46 -26.33
N PRO A 244 -20.90 5.64 -27.25
CA PRO A 244 -21.82 4.58 -27.65
C PRO A 244 -21.09 3.36 -28.20
N GLY A 245 -21.07 2.27 -27.41
CA GLY A 245 -20.39 1.01 -27.76
C GLY A 245 -19.26 0.59 -26.83
N GLY A 246 -18.90 1.42 -25.83
CA GLY A 246 -17.99 1.02 -24.75
C GLY A 246 -18.57 -0.10 -23.90
N GLU A 247 -17.73 -1.05 -23.47
CA GLU A 247 -18.10 -2.03 -22.46
C GLU A 247 -18.32 -1.28 -21.13
N TRP A 248 -19.54 -1.35 -20.60
CA TRP A 248 -19.86 -0.74 -19.31
C TRP A 248 -19.06 -1.42 -18.20
N PHE A 249 -18.37 -0.63 -17.38
CA PHE A 249 -17.68 -1.14 -16.20
C PHE A 249 -18.66 -1.82 -15.22
N VAL A 250 -18.24 -2.96 -14.69
CA VAL A 250 -18.95 -3.73 -13.68
C VAL A 250 -18.06 -3.78 -12.46
N GLY A 251 -18.44 -3.06 -11.39
CA GLY A 251 -17.63 -2.98 -10.18
C GLY A 251 -18.22 -2.06 -9.12
N SER A 252 -17.81 -2.24 -7.86
CA SER A 252 -18.27 -1.42 -6.74
C SER A 252 -17.64 -0.01 -6.67
N ALA A 253 -16.57 0.25 -7.44
CA ALA A 253 -15.99 1.59 -7.55
C ALA A 253 -16.91 2.59 -8.30
N TRP A 254 -17.88 2.10 -9.08
CA TRP A 254 -18.79 2.91 -9.89
C TRP A 254 -20.26 2.52 -9.68
N ASP A 255 -21.09 3.48 -9.27
CA ASP A 255 -22.53 3.32 -9.22
C ASP A 255 -23.13 3.73 -10.56
N LYS A 256 -23.52 2.73 -11.35
CA LYS A 256 -24.14 2.92 -12.67
C LYS A 256 -25.50 3.62 -12.61
N GLU A 257 -26.29 3.39 -11.56
CA GLU A 257 -27.63 4.02 -11.47
C GLU A 257 -27.52 5.50 -11.16
N ARG A 258 -26.47 5.87 -10.40
CA ARG A 258 -26.20 7.27 -10.04
C ARG A 258 -25.25 7.98 -10.99
N GLU A 259 -24.60 7.23 -11.90
CA GLU A 259 -23.52 7.71 -12.77
C GLU A 259 -22.42 8.41 -11.94
N LYS A 260 -21.94 7.73 -10.88
CA LYS A 260 -20.97 8.31 -9.93
C LYS A 260 -19.94 7.32 -9.41
N LEU A 261 -18.74 7.82 -9.13
CA LEU A 261 -17.71 7.09 -8.38
C LEU A 261 -18.09 6.92 -6.91
N CYS A 262 -17.91 5.71 -6.40
CA CYS A 262 -18.17 5.31 -5.01
C CYS A 262 -16.87 5.05 -4.25
N LEU A 263 -15.91 5.98 -4.35
CA LEU A 263 -14.62 5.88 -3.70
C LEU A 263 -14.52 6.78 -2.47
N GLU A 264 -13.95 6.27 -1.39
CA GLU A 264 -13.53 7.07 -0.24
C GLU A 264 -12.11 7.60 -0.48
N TYR A 265 -11.92 8.89 -0.26
CA TYR A 265 -10.64 9.56 -0.42
C TYR A 265 -10.07 9.97 0.93
N GLU A 266 -8.78 9.67 1.16
CA GLU A 266 -8.13 9.95 2.44
C GLU A 266 -6.72 10.50 2.27
N ALA A 267 -6.32 11.47 3.09
CA ALA A 267 -4.91 11.79 3.26
C ALA A 267 -4.34 10.85 4.30
N ALA A 268 -3.18 10.28 4.02
CA ALA A 268 -2.47 9.40 4.94
C ALA A 268 -1.00 9.76 5.04
N ALA A 269 -0.39 9.38 6.16
CA ALA A 269 1.05 9.38 6.33
C ALA A 269 1.48 8.03 6.90
N PHE A 270 2.67 7.56 6.50
CA PHE A 270 3.24 6.35 7.07
C PHE A 270 3.65 6.57 8.53
N VAL A 271 3.22 5.65 9.39
CA VAL A 271 3.67 5.56 10.78
C VAL A 271 4.36 4.24 11.07
N GLN A 272 5.37 4.28 11.93
CA GLN A 272 6.08 3.11 12.43
C GLN A 272 6.05 3.08 13.95
N PHE A 273 5.98 1.87 14.49
CA PHE A 273 6.07 1.66 15.92
C PHE A 273 7.50 1.92 16.42
N LYS A 274 7.62 2.76 17.44
CA LYS A 274 8.87 3.08 18.11
C LYS A 274 8.70 2.90 19.61
N ARG A 275 9.64 2.16 20.21
CA ARG A 275 9.79 2.09 21.66
C ARG A 275 10.81 3.14 22.10
N SER A 276 10.44 4.00 23.03
CA SER A 276 11.33 5.00 23.63
C SER A 276 12.24 4.38 24.69
N GLU A 277 13.30 5.10 25.06
CA GLU A 277 14.31 4.63 26.03
C GLU A 277 13.74 4.40 27.43
N ASP A 278 12.71 5.17 27.80
CA ASP A 278 11.94 5.00 29.03
C ASP A 278 10.96 3.81 29.00
N GLY A 279 10.94 3.06 27.89
CA GLY A 279 10.06 1.92 27.68
C GLY A 279 8.68 2.27 27.15
N GLY A 280 8.39 3.56 26.90
CA GLY A 280 7.16 4.01 26.26
C GLY A 280 7.02 3.49 24.82
N GLU A 281 5.79 3.37 24.35
CA GLU A 281 5.46 2.79 23.05
C GLU A 281 4.59 3.78 22.27
N THR A 282 5.04 4.17 21.07
CA THR A 282 4.35 5.18 20.26
C THR A 282 4.48 4.89 18.77
N TRP A 283 3.45 5.25 18.01
CA TRP A 283 3.52 5.32 16.56
C TRP A 283 4.02 6.70 16.15
N VAL A 284 5.05 6.75 15.31
CA VAL A 284 5.68 7.98 14.83
C VAL A 284 5.71 8.02 13.32
N GLU A 285 5.58 9.21 12.73
CA GLU A 285 5.71 9.36 11.28
C GLU A 285 7.11 8.99 10.82
N ALA A 286 7.16 8.18 9.76
CA ALA A 286 8.41 7.53 9.34
C ALA A 286 9.08 8.21 8.15
N CYS A 287 8.34 8.99 7.36
CA CYS A 287 8.80 9.46 6.05
C CYS A 287 9.29 10.91 6.02
N GLU A 288 9.05 11.72 7.05
CA GLU A 288 9.51 13.12 7.12
C GLU A 288 11.04 13.24 6.98
N ASN A 289 11.78 12.29 7.52
CA ASN A 289 13.25 12.23 7.45
C ASN A 289 13.77 11.31 6.34
N ARG A 290 12.89 10.85 5.44
CA ARG A 290 13.21 9.96 4.30
C ARG A 290 12.93 10.63 2.96
N LEU A 291 12.93 11.97 2.94
CA LEU A 291 12.76 12.75 1.72
C LEU A 291 13.96 12.54 0.80
N LEU A 292 13.71 12.33 -0.48
CA LEU A 292 14.76 12.19 -1.47
C LEU A 292 15.28 13.58 -1.85
N MET A 293 16.60 13.74 -1.86
CA MET A 293 17.24 14.99 -2.28
C MET A 293 17.04 15.19 -3.79
N ARG A 294 16.86 16.45 -4.21
CA ARG A 294 16.75 16.79 -5.63
C ARG A 294 18.08 16.48 -6.31
N GLY A 295 18.08 15.51 -7.23
CA GLY A 295 19.22 15.23 -8.09
C GLY A 295 19.58 16.42 -8.99
N GLN A 296 20.79 16.43 -9.56
CA GLN A 296 21.26 17.49 -10.45
C GLN A 296 20.36 17.68 -11.69
N ASP A 297 19.68 16.63 -12.12
CA ASP A 297 18.78 16.62 -13.29
C ASP A 297 17.35 17.07 -12.95
N GLY A 298 17.10 17.49 -11.71
CA GLY A 298 15.77 17.93 -11.24
C GLY A 298 14.79 16.80 -10.95
N GLU A 299 15.00 15.60 -11.51
CA GLU A 299 14.24 14.38 -11.18
C GLU A 299 14.78 13.73 -9.89
N GLN A 300 13.91 13.61 -8.89
CA GLN A 300 14.13 12.89 -7.64
C GLN A 300 13.73 11.42 -7.85
N ARG A 301 14.63 10.59 -8.38
CA ARG A 301 14.42 9.14 -8.39
C ARG A 301 15.39 8.50 -7.42
N PRO A 302 14.97 7.53 -6.60
CA PRO A 302 15.92 6.67 -5.93
C PRO A 302 16.79 5.97 -6.98
N PRO A 303 18.00 5.57 -6.61
CA PRO A 303 18.87 4.84 -7.53
C PRO A 303 18.22 3.54 -7.95
N ILE A 304 18.30 3.28 -9.25
CA ILE A 304 17.82 2.05 -9.84
C ILE A 304 18.73 0.91 -9.40
N LEU A 305 18.19 -0.06 -8.65
CA LEU A 305 18.89 -1.30 -8.38
C LEU A 305 18.60 -2.29 -9.49
N ASN A 306 19.65 -2.79 -10.16
CA ASN A 306 19.47 -3.74 -11.25
C ASN A 306 18.80 -5.03 -10.70
N PRO A 307 17.65 -5.46 -11.26
CA PRO A 307 16.94 -6.68 -10.84
C PRO A 307 17.83 -7.94 -10.83
N GLU A 308 18.78 -8.03 -11.76
CA GLU A 308 19.76 -9.14 -11.85
C GLU A 308 20.74 -9.16 -10.67
N GLN A 309 21.02 -8.00 -10.04
CA GLN A 309 21.88 -7.91 -8.86
C GLN A 309 21.16 -8.33 -7.58
N LEU A 310 19.82 -8.24 -7.57
CA LEU A 310 19.05 -8.64 -6.41
C LEU A 310 18.74 -10.13 -6.46
N GLY A 311 18.21 -10.70 -7.54
CA GLY A 311 18.00 -12.17 -7.68
C GLY A 311 17.33 -12.84 -6.46
N ARG A 312 16.62 -12.06 -5.64
CA ARG A 312 16.24 -12.40 -4.27
C ARG A 312 14.73 -12.55 -4.21
N ASN A 313 14.30 -13.66 -3.64
CA ASN A 313 12.90 -13.97 -3.41
C ASN A 313 12.29 -12.96 -2.39
N PRO A 314 11.16 -12.29 -2.68
CA PRO A 314 10.47 -11.40 -1.72
C PRO A 314 10.03 -12.13 -0.44
N GLU A 315 9.91 -13.45 -0.48
CA GLU A 315 9.65 -14.28 0.69
C GLU A 315 10.90 -14.46 1.58
N GLU A 316 12.09 -14.19 1.05
CA GLU A 316 13.37 -14.33 1.76
C GLU A 316 13.96 -12.99 2.18
N TRP A 317 13.63 -11.92 1.45
CA TRP A 317 14.23 -10.59 1.60
C TRP A 317 13.18 -9.51 1.70
N ARG A 318 13.44 -8.53 2.56
CA ARG A 318 12.56 -7.39 2.75
C ARG A 318 12.86 -6.25 1.79
N VAL A 319 11.80 -5.53 1.46
CA VAL A 319 11.78 -4.41 0.52
C VAL A 319 12.77 -3.27 0.79
N ASN A 320 13.23 -3.13 2.03
CA ASN A 320 14.10 -2.03 2.43
C ASN A 320 15.20 -2.53 3.39
N ASP A 321 15.52 -3.83 3.36
CA ASP A 321 16.57 -4.38 4.23
C ASP A 321 17.99 -3.90 3.83
N GLU A 322 18.12 -3.20 2.70
CA GLU A 322 19.38 -2.61 2.21
C GLU A 322 19.48 -1.09 2.47
N ASP A 323 18.80 -0.59 3.52
CA ASP A 323 18.79 0.80 4.04
C ASP A 323 20.19 1.45 4.29
N ASP A 324 21.31 0.83 3.88
CA ASP A 324 22.67 1.39 3.89
C ASP A 324 22.90 2.45 2.79
N TYR A 325 21.87 2.76 2.01
CA TYR A 325 21.87 3.84 1.05
C TYR A 325 21.79 5.21 1.75
N GLN A 326 22.88 5.61 2.41
CA GLN A 326 23.10 7.01 2.76
C GLN A 326 23.37 7.79 1.46
N TYR A 327 22.39 8.54 0.98
CA TYR A 327 22.53 9.49 -0.12
C TYR A 327 22.60 10.93 0.36
#